data_AF-A0A1Y2TNS6-F1
#
_entry.id   AF-A0A1Y2TNS6-F1
#
_cell.length_a   1.000
_cell.length_b   1.000
_cell.length_c   1.000
_cell.angle_alpha   90.00
_cell.angle_beta   90.00
_cell.angle_gamma   90.00
#
_symmetry.space_group_name_H-M   'P 1'
#
loop_
_entity.id
_entity.type
_entity.pdbx_description
1 polymer ?
#
loop_
_entity_poly.entity_id
_entity_poly.type
_entity_poly.pdbx_seq_one_letter_code
_entity_poly.pdbx_strand_id
1 'polypeptide(L)'
;MVEEQSHEIDGYGVSMFHQLHRLSMIRATLLSSETHMDHVHVESHHLESAKNRGHFLHYFDYIVQASLCSGDDALERSGKVLVLRGEAVDDTNGMDQTHQCRNAMLLYDYALKSEEITVKAASVGKRSVFP
;
A
#
# COMPACT_ATOMS: atom_id res chain seq x y z
N MET A 1 12.14 -2.42 -10.21
CA MET A 1 12.76 -3.75 -10.47
C MET A 1 14.18 -3.78 -9.92
N VAL A 2 14.63 -4.89 -9.33
CA VAL A 2 15.98 -5.02 -8.76
C VAL A 2 16.76 -6.14 -9.45
N GLU A 3 17.98 -5.85 -9.91
CA GLU A 3 18.93 -6.84 -10.43
C GLU A 3 19.73 -7.44 -9.27
N GLU A 4 19.49 -8.72 -9.01
CA GLU A 4 20.14 -9.49 -7.97
C GLU A 4 21.58 -9.88 -8.35
N GLN A 5 22.37 -10.34 -7.38
CA GLN A 5 23.75 -10.81 -7.63
C GLN A 5 23.80 -11.99 -8.63
N SER A 6 22.71 -12.74 -8.77
CA SER A 6 22.53 -13.81 -9.74
C SER A 6 22.28 -13.31 -11.18
N HIS A 7 22.16 -11.99 -11.41
CA HIS A 7 21.64 -11.35 -12.62
C HIS A 7 20.16 -11.68 -12.93
N GLU A 8 19.44 -12.23 -11.96
CA GLU A 8 17.97 -12.33 -12.02
C GLU A 8 17.36 -10.96 -11.70
N ILE A 9 16.25 -10.62 -12.35
CA ILE A 9 15.54 -9.37 -12.11
C ILE A 9 14.26 -9.69 -11.36
N ASP A 10 14.20 -9.25 -10.11
CA ASP A 10 13.08 -9.47 -9.22
C ASP A 10 12.22 -8.20 -9.04
N GLY A 11 10.91 -8.45 -8.93
CA GLY A 11 9.93 -7.44 -8.54
C GLY A 11 9.89 -7.26 -7.03
N TYR A 12 9.86 -6.00 -6.59
CA TYR A 12 9.71 -5.63 -5.19
C TYR A 12 8.65 -4.53 -5.07
N GLY A 13 7.81 -4.63 -4.04
CA GLY A 13 6.95 -3.55 -3.57
C GLY A 13 7.68 -2.67 -2.57
N VAL A 14 7.33 -1.39 -2.51
CA VAL A 14 7.75 -0.49 -1.42
C VAL A 14 6.60 -0.38 -0.43
N SER A 15 6.88 -0.58 0.86
CA SER A 15 5.87 -0.71 1.91
C SER A 15 4.94 0.49 2.00
N MET A 16 5.45 1.72 1.82
CA MET A 16 4.61 2.92 1.75
C MET A 16 3.49 2.81 0.69
N PHE A 17 3.80 2.32 -0.52
CA PHE A 17 2.78 2.17 -1.58
C PHE A 17 1.82 1.03 -1.28
N HIS A 18 2.31 -0.06 -0.73
CA HIS A 18 1.46 -1.19 -0.36
C HIS A 18 0.46 -0.77 0.76
N GLN A 19 0.90 -0.01 1.77
CA GLN A 19 0.01 0.58 2.79
C GLN A 19 -1.05 1.48 2.18
N LEU A 20 -0.67 2.41 1.30
CA LEU A 20 -1.61 3.31 0.62
C LEU A 20 -2.62 2.56 -0.26
N HIS A 21 -2.18 1.50 -0.94
CA HIS A 21 -3.05 0.64 -1.74
C HIS A 21 -4.11 -0.05 -0.86
N ARG A 22 -3.69 -0.66 0.26
CA ARG A 22 -4.61 -1.30 1.22
C ARG A 22 -5.58 -0.29 1.82
N LEU A 23 -5.12 0.91 2.13
CA LEU A 23 -5.97 1.98 2.61
C LEU A 23 -7.03 2.36 1.55
N SER A 24 -6.66 2.51 0.29
CA SER A 24 -7.63 2.75 -0.79
C SER A 24 -8.72 1.66 -0.86
N MET A 25 -8.36 0.38 -0.71
CA MET A 25 -9.32 -0.73 -0.68
C MET A 25 -10.26 -0.68 0.54
N ILE A 26 -9.75 -0.35 1.72
CA ILE A 26 -10.57 -0.20 2.93
C ILE A 26 -11.58 0.94 2.72
N ARG A 27 -11.12 2.09 2.20
CA ARG A 27 -11.98 3.22 1.88
C ARG A 27 -13.08 2.83 0.89
N ALA A 28 -12.75 2.10 -0.17
CA ALA A 28 -13.73 1.61 -1.14
C ALA A 28 -14.78 0.71 -0.47
N THR A 29 -14.35 -0.22 0.39
CA THR A 29 -15.23 -1.15 1.11
C THR A 29 -16.19 -0.41 2.05
N LEU A 30 -15.68 0.58 2.81
CA LEU A 30 -16.50 1.41 3.70
C LEU A 30 -17.59 2.18 2.92
N LEU A 31 -17.29 2.63 1.71
CA LEU A 31 -18.24 3.34 0.86
C LEU A 31 -19.22 2.40 0.15
N SER A 32 -18.80 1.17 -0.17
CA SER A 32 -19.65 0.17 -0.84
C SER A 32 -20.60 -0.57 0.10
N SER A 33 -20.29 -0.67 1.40
CA SER A 33 -21.13 -1.41 2.36
C SER A 33 -22.48 -0.75 2.68
N GLU A 34 -22.69 0.52 2.28
CA GLU A 34 -23.92 1.26 2.57
C GLU A 34 -24.99 1.14 1.47
N THR A 35 -24.70 0.54 0.31
CA THR A 35 -25.70 0.37 -0.76
C THR A 35 -26.72 -0.74 -0.50
N HIS A 36 -26.55 -1.53 0.57
CA HIS A 36 -27.39 -2.69 0.90
C HIS A 36 -28.30 -2.51 2.12
N MET A 37 -28.28 -1.36 2.81
CA MET A 37 -29.14 -1.10 3.97
C MET A 37 -30.09 0.08 3.71
N ASP A 38 -31.37 -0.21 3.90
CA ASP A 38 -32.47 0.70 4.26
C ASP A 38 -33.35 1.32 3.17
N HIS A 39 -34.38 0.53 2.82
CA HIS A 39 -35.73 1.01 2.50
C HIS A 39 -36.59 1.34 3.75
N VAL A 40 -36.01 1.55 4.94
CA VAL A 40 -36.81 1.75 6.17
C VAL A 40 -36.25 2.87 7.04
N HIS A 41 -37.06 3.93 7.24
CA HIS A 41 -36.91 5.09 8.14
C HIS A 41 -36.00 6.26 7.69
N VAL A 42 -36.61 7.13 6.88
CA VAL A 42 -36.00 8.20 6.09
C VAL A 42 -36.10 9.55 6.81
N GLU A 43 -35.00 10.04 7.40
CA GLU A 43 -34.51 11.44 7.34
C GLU A 43 -33.45 11.72 8.42
N SER A 44 -33.73 11.40 9.70
CA SER A 44 -32.79 11.67 10.81
C SER A 44 -31.59 10.73 10.81
N HIS A 45 -31.80 9.45 10.47
CA HIS A 45 -30.72 8.46 10.37
C HIS A 45 -29.77 8.72 9.19
N HIS A 46 -30.25 9.32 8.10
CA HIS A 46 -29.40 9.67 6.96
C HIS A 46 -28.44 10.81 7.27
N LEU A 47 -28.85 11.79 8.08
CA LEU A 47 -27.98 12.89 8.49
C LEU A 47 -26.87 12.42 9.45
N GLU A 48 -27.21 11.60 10.44
CA GLU A 48 -26.23 11.02 11.37
C GLU A 48 -25.31 10.00 10.68
N SER A 49 -25.84 9.17 9.77
CA SER A 49 -25.03 8.28 8.92
C SER A 49 -24.07 9.08 8.02
N ALA A 50 -24.55 10.12 7.33
CA ALA A 50 -23.69 10.97 6.50
C ALA A 50 -22.62 11.72 7.31
N LYS A 51 -22.96 12.20 8.52
CA LYS A 51 -22.02 12.85 9.43
C LYS A 51 -20.96 11.88 9.94
N ASN A 52 -21.35 10.65 10.31
CA ASN A 52 -20.42 9.60 10.69
C ASN A 52 -19.50 9.21 9.53
N ARG A 53 -20.02 9.09 8.31
CA ARG A 53 -19.21 8.86 7.10
C ARG A 53 -18.18 9.97 6.87
N GLY A 54 -18.59 11.23 7.01
CA GLY A 54 -17.67 12.37 6.94
C GLY A 54 -16.54 12.27 7.96
N HIS A 55 -16.85 11.91 9.21
CA HIS A 55 -15.84 11.70 10.24
C HIS A 55 -14.91 10.52 9.92
N PHE A 56 -15.44 9.37 9.50
CA PHE A 56 -14.60 8.21 9.16
C PHE A 56 -13.65 8.50 8.01
N LEU A 57 -14.12 9.17 6.95
CA LEU A 57 -13.25 9.59 5.85
C LEU A 57 -12.18 10.58 6.31
N HIS A 58 -12.53 11.52 7.19
CA HIS A 58 -11.57 12.46 7.76
C HIS A 58 -10.49 11.76 8.62
N TYR A 59 -10.86 10.79 9.46
CA TYR A 59 -9.90 9.94 10.17
C TYR A 59 -9.02 9.14 9.21
N PHE A 60 -9.61 8.68 8.11
CA PHE A 60 -8.88 7.95 7.07
C PHE A 60 -7.79 8.81 6.43
N ASP A 61 -8.09 10.07 6.15
CA ASP A 61 -7.14 11.03 5.60
C ASP A 61 -5.94 11.23 6.54
N TYR A 62 -6.14 11.21 7.87
CA TYR A 62 -5.04 11.27 8.83
C TYR A 62 -4.14 10.02 8.79
N ILE A 63 -4.70 8.84 8.54
CA ILE A 63 -3.90 7.61 8.41
C ILE A 63 -3.05 7.68 7.14
N VAL A 64 -3.63 8.13 6.03
CA VAL A 64 -2.88 8.38 4.78
C VAL A 64 -1.75 9.39 5.02
N GLN A 65 -2.04 10.49 5.71
CA GLN A 65 -1.02 11.50 6.06
C GLN A 65 0.08 10.90 6.95
N ALA A 66 -0.25 10.03 7.90
CA ALA A 66 0.73 9.35 8.75
C ALA A 66 1.61 8.37 7.95
N SER A 67 1.03 7.61 7.02
CA SER A 67 1.78 6.73 6.11
C SER A 67 2.73 7.53 5.20
N LEU A 68 2.29 8.68 4.67
CA LEU A 68 3.15 9.56 3.87
C LEU A 68 4.21 10.27 4.72
N CYS A 69 3.88 10.64 5.97
CA CYS A 69 4.81 11.29 6.88
C CYS A 69 5.92 10.35 7.35
N SER A 70 5.56 9.08 7.59
CA SER A 70 6.54 8.04 7.89
C SER A 70 7.34 7.68 6.64
N GLY A 71 6.72 7.56 5.46
CA GLY A 71 7.44 7.24 4.23
C GLY A 71 8.24 5.95 4.36
N ASP A 72 7.53 4.86 4.61
CA ASP A 72 8.12 3.55 4.89
C ASP A 72 8.83 2.96 3.66
N ASP A 73 10.15 2.87 3.74
CA ASP A 73 11.03 2.45 2.65
C ASP A 73 11.30 0.96 2.59
N ALA A 74 10.65 0.15 3.42
CA ALA A 74 10.87 -1.28 3.45
C ALA A 74 10.55 -1.94 2.09
N LEU A 75 11.48 -2.77 1.60
CA LEU A 75 11.33 -3.54 0.37
C LEU A 75 10.60 -4.85 0.65
N GLU A 76 9.45 -5.01 0.03
CA GLU A 76 8.64 -6.23 0.09
C GLU A 76 8.91 -7.06 -1.16
N ARG A 77 9.53 -8.24 -1.01
CA ARG A 77 9.73 -9.15 -2.15
C ARG A 77 8.37 -9.67 -2.61
N SER A 78 8.11 -9.61 -3.91
CA SER A 78 6.96 -10.30 -4.50
C SER A 78 7.14 -11.80 -4.34
N GLY A 79 6.37 -12.41 -3.43
CA GLY A 79 6.33 -13.85 -3.25
C GLY A 79 5.31 -14.47 -4.19
N LYS A 80 5.61 -15.64 -4.77
CA LYS A 80 4.61 -16.44 -5.49
C LYS A 80 3.66 -17.08 -4.48
N VAL A 81 2.45 -16.57 -4.35
CA VAL A 81 1.39 -17.23 -3.57
C VAL A 81 0.61 -18.15 -4.50
N LEU A 82 0.58 -19.44 -4.15
CA LEU A 82 -0.26 -20.43 -4.81
C LEU A 82 -1.71 -20.11 -4.51
N VAL A 83 -2.44 -19.59 -5.50
CA VAL A 83 -3.89 -19.47 -5.42
C VAL A 83 -4.52 -20.84 -5.69
N LEU A 84 -5.65 -21.13 -5.02
CA LEU A 84 -6.56 -22.26 -5.29
C LEU A 84 -7.09 -22.19 -6.73
N ARG A 85 -6.24 -22.57 -7.70
CA ARG A 85 -6.49 -22.81 -9.14
C ARG A 85 -5.20 -23.04 -9.94
N GLY A 86 -4.03 -23.05 -9.30
CA GLY A 86 -2.77 -23.47 -9.92
C GLY A 86 -1.97 -22.35 -10.60
N GLU A 87 -2.44 -21.10 -10.52
CA GLU A 87 -1.65 -19.94 -10.95
C GLU A 87 -1.03 -19.24 -9.74
N ALA A 88 0.28 -19.00 -9.83
CA ALA A 88 1.02 -18.21 -8.87
C ALA A 88 0.74 -16.73 -9.13
N VAL A 89 0.21 -16.03 -8.13
CA VAL A 89 0.08 -14.57 -8.16
C VAL A 89 1.18 -14.00 -7.27
N ASP A 90 1.82 -12.93 -7.73
CA ASP A 90 2.77 -12.18 -6.93
C ASP A 90 2.02 -11.48 -5.79
N ASP A 91 2.36 -11.83 -4.54
CA ASP A 91 1.81 -11.23 -3.33
C ASP A 91 2.94 -10.63 -2.50
N THR A 92 2.65 -9.48 -1.92
CA THR A 92 3.53 -8.76 -0.98
C THR A 92 2.73 -8.58 0.30
N ASN A 93 3.28 -8.91 1.46
CA ASN A 93 2.52 -8.92 2.72
C ASN A 93 3.10 -8.03 3.83
N GLY A 94 4.17 -7.28 3.56
CA GLY A 94 4.76 -6.29 4.49
C GLY A 94 5.33 -6.84 5.79
N MET A 95 5.21 -8.14 6.07
CA MET A 95 5.63 -8.75 7.33
C MET A 95 7.13 -9.09 7.32
N ASP A 96 7.73 -9.15 8.52
CA ASP A 96 9.15 -9.46 8.74
C ASP A 96 10.15 -8.49 8.06
N GLN A 97 9.67 -7.29 7.69
CA GLN A 97 10.49 -6.22 7.15
C GLN A 97 11.00 -5.25 8.21
N THR A 98 12.08 -4.55 7.88
CA THR A 98 12.60 -3.47 8.72
C THR A 98 12.05 -2.14 8.21
N HIS A 99 11.08 -1.58 8.92
CA HIS A 99 10.46 -0.30 8.57
C HIS A 99 11.35 0.88 9.00
N GLN A 100 11.59 1.82 8.10
CA GLN A 100 12.31 3.06 8.41
C GLN A 100 11.58 4.26 7.81
N CYS A 101 11.59 5.37 8.55
CA CYS A 101 10.94 6.57 8.09
C CYS A 101 11.80 7.35 7.09
N ARG A 102 11.25 7.68 5.93
CA ARG A 102 11.90 8.46 4.87
C ARG A 102 11.01 9.55 4.31
N ASN A 103 11.57 10.34 3.40
CA ASN A 103 10.80 11.31 2.64
C ASN A 103 9.98 10.59 1.56
N ALA A 104 8.65 10.65 1.67
CA ALA A 104 7.73 10.00 0.73
C ALA A 104 7.89 10.46 -0.73
N MET A 105 8.20 11.74 -0.98
CA MET A 105 8.42 12.23 -2.36
C MET A 105 9.69 11.62 -2.95
N LEU A 106 10.77 11.55 -2.18
CA LEU A 106 11.99 10.89 -2.64
C LEU A 106 11.74 9.40 -2.91
N LEU A 107 11.00 8.71 -2.05
CA LEU A 107 10.63 7.32 -2.29
C LEU A 107 9.83 7.12 -3.58
N TYR A 108 8.89 8.02 -3.86
CA TYR A 108 8.12 8.02 -5.09
C TYR A 108 9.00 8.21 -6.33
N ASP A 109 9.90 9.19 -6.30
CA ASP A 109 10.82 9.43 -7.42
C ASP A 109 11.74 8.21 -7.66
N TYR A 110 12.23 7.58 -6.59
CA TYR A 110 13.03 6.36 -6.70
C TYR A 110 12.24 5.18 -7.27
N ALA A 111 11.00 4.98 -6.81
CA ALA A 111 10.14 3.90 -7.29
C ALA A 111 9.84 4.06 -8.79
N LEU A 112 9.44 5.25 -9.22
CA LEU A 112 9.20 5.55 -10.64
C LEU A 112 10.45 5.30 -11.49
N LYS A 113 11.60 5.81 -11.06
CA LYS A 113 12.85 5.61 -11.78
C LYS A 113 13.22 4.13 -11.91
N SER A 114 12.85 3.30 -10.91
CA SER A 114 13.10 1.86 -10.92
C SER A 114 12.25 1.07 -11.92
N GLU A 115 11.22 1.69 -12.52
CA GLU A 115 10.44 1.13 -13.62
C GLU A 115 11.14 1.33 -14.97
N GLU A 116 11.90 2.42 -15.12
CA GLU A 116 12.67 2.72 -16.33
C GLU A 116 14.04 2.04 -16.33
N ILE A 117 14.69 2.03 -15.17
CA ILE A 117 16.07 1.56 -15.01
C ILE A 117 16.12 0.57 -13.85
N THR A 118 16.54 -0.66 -14.15
CA THR A 118 16.73 -1.69 -13.12
C THR A 118 17.75 -1.21 -12.08
N VAL A 119 17.38 -1.32 -10.81
CA VAL A 119 18.22 -0.93 -9.69
C VAL A 119 19.12 -2.11 -9.31
N LYS A 120 20.41 -1.88 -9.08
CA LYS A 120 21.31 -2.96 -8.64
C LYS A 120 21.06 -3.27 -7.18
N ALA A 121 21.01 -4.55 -6.79
CA ALA A 121 20.87 -4.95 -5.39
C ALA A 121 21.92 -4.32 -4.46
N ALA A 122 23.13 -4.05 -4.96
CA ALA A 122 24.19 -3.38 -4.22
C ALA A 122 23.94 -1.88 -3.93
N SER A 123 22.97 -1.26 -4.61
CA SER A 123 22.62 0.17 -4.44
C SER A 123 21.43 0.42 -3.52
N VAL A 124 20.79 -0.65 -3.03
CA VAL A 124 19.69 -0.61 -2.06
C VAL A 124 20.13 -1.25 -0.75
N GLY A 125 19.48 -0.89 0.34
CA GLY A 125 19.71 -1.54 1.62
C GLY A 125 19.18 -2.97 1.59
N LYS A 126 19.65 -3.81 2.52
CA LYS A 126 19.25 -5.23 2.58
C LYS A 126 17.73 -5.43 2.67
N ARG A 127 16.99 -4.43 3.19
CA ARG A 127 15.53 -4.46 3.38
C ARG A 127 14.87 -3.11 3.08
N SER A 128 15.57 -2.18 2.41
CA SER A 128 15.12 -0.79 2.26
C SER A 128 15.51 -0.23 0.90
N VAL A 129 14.74 0.72 0.39
CA VAL A 129 15.04 1.42 -0.88
C VAL A 129 16.39 2.14 -0.82
N PHE A 130 16.78 2.65 0.34
CA PHE A 130 18.06 3.32 0.55
C PHE A 130 19.07 2.40 1.26
N PRO A 131 20.38 2.54 0.96
CA PRO A 131 21.45 1.80 1.65
C PRO A 131 21.61 2.15 3.14
#